data_AF-A0A650LRX3-F1
#
_entry.id   AF-A0A650LRX3-F1
#
_cell.length_a   1.000
_cell.length_b   1.000
_cell.length_c   1.000
_cell.angle_alpha   90.00
_cell.angle_beta   90.00
_cell.angle_gamma   90.00
#
_symmetry.space_group_name_H-M   'P 1'
#
loop_
_entity.id
_entity.type
_entity.pdbx_description
1 polymer ?
#
loop_
_entity_poly.entity_id
_entity_poly.type
_entity_poly.pdbx_seq_one_letter_code
_entity_poly.pdbx_strand_id
1 'polypeptide(L)'
;MNDNMSYWKEVWERKGNSYAISLEEFDGYEDTCANVKEIADYITKELCITENDTILEVACGAGGLAQYLKYKKYVGVDYSNSLVKKHIEILKNSVLCGEANDLIF
;
A
#
# COMPACT_ATOMS: atom_id res chain seq x y z
N MET A 1 -20.86 -3.15 17.22
CA MET A 1 -19.64 -2.85 16.43
C MET A 1 -20.15 -2.28 15.13
N ASN A 2 -20.42 -0.98 15.09
CA ASN A 2 -21.11 -0.34 13.96
C ASN A 2 -20.12 0.58 13.23
N ASP A 3 -19.99 0.38 11.92
CA ASP A 3 -19.51 1.29 10.87
C ASP A 3 -18.22 2.11 11.11
N ASN A 4 -17.10 1.39 11.27
CA ASN A 4 -15.76 1.99 11.37
C ASN A 4 -15.12 2.28 9.99
N MET A 5 -15.74 1.84 8.87
CA MET A 5 -15.15 1.99 7.54
C MET A 5 -15.14 3.44 7.02
N SER A 6 -16.13 4.24 7.40
CA SER A 6 -16.16 5.68 7.05
C SER A 6 -15.03 6.42 7.74
N TYR A 7 -14.76 6.12 9.01
CA TYR A 7 -13.64 6.66 9.78
C TYR A 7 -12.29 6.31 9.14
N TRP A 8 -12.05 5.02 8.86
CA TRP A 8 -10.78 4.61 8.25
C TRP A 8 -10.58 5.20 6.86
N LYS A 9 -11.65 5.28 6.06
CA LYS A 9 -11.61 5.97 4.77
C LYS A 9 -11.16 7.41 4.92
N GLU A 10 -11.71 8.15 5.88
CA GLU A 10 -11.34 9.53 6.13
C GLU A 10 -9.86 9.65 6.55
N VAL A 11 -9.37 8.76 7.40
CA VAL A 11 -7.96 8.72 7.81
C VAL A 11 -7.04 8.51 6.60
N TRP A 12 -7.31 7.50 5.78
CA TRP A 12 -6.50 7.20 4.60
C TRP A 12 -6.53 8.33 3.58
N GLU A 13 -7.71 8.91 3.32
CA GLU A 13 -7.84 10.05 2.41
C GLU A 13 -7.09 11.27 2.91
N ARG A 14 -7.17 11.59 4.21
CA ARG A 14 -6.43 12.70 4.84
C ARG A 14 -4.92 12.50 4.71
N LYS A 15 -4.43 11.29 4.97
CA LYS A 15 -3.01 10.94 4.85
C LYS A 15 -2.51 11.10 3.43
N GLY A 16 -3.20 10.55 2.44
CA GLY A 16 -2.79 10.66 1.03
C GLY A 16 -2.86 12.09 0.47
N ASN A 17 -3.68 12.97 1.04
CA ASN A 17 -3.74 14.39 0.67
C ASN A 17 -2.71 15.27 1.42
N SER A 18 -1.92 14.70 2.33
CA SER A 18 -0.89 15.44 3.04
C SER A 18 0.32 15.76 2.15
N TYR A 19 1.16 16.68 2.63
CA TYR A 19 2.45 17.04 2.03
C TYR A 19 3.61 16.16 2.54
N ALA A 20 3.29 15.02 3.15
CA ALA A 20 4.28 14.06 3.60
C ALA A 20 5.21 13.64 2.44
N ILE A 21 6.48 13.46 2.76
CA ILE A 21 7.53 13.09 1.80
C ILE A 21 7.88 11.60 1.97
N SER A 22 7.88 11.11 3.20
CA SER A 22 8.20 9.72 3.51
C SER A 22 6.98 8.82 3.36
N LEU A 23 7.20 7.60 2.84
CA LEU A 23 6.13 6.63 2.65
C LEU A 23 5.56 6.11 3.98
N GLU A 24 6.38 6.13 5.03
CA GLU A 24 6.03 5.75 6.39
C GLU A 24 5.01 6.70 7.03
N GLU A 25 5.02 7.98 6.65
CA GLU A 25 4.05 8.97 7.15
C GLU A 25 2.61 8.73 6.65
N PHE A 26 2.45 7.99 5.55
CA PHE A 26 1.16 7.61 4.99
C PHE A 26 0.51 6.42 5.69
N ASP A 27 1.15 5.82 6.70
CA ASP A 27 0.49 4.80 7.52
C ASP A 27 -0.76 5.39 8.18
N GLY A 28 -1.85 4.63 8.14
CA GLY A 28 -3.12 4.98 8.76
C GLY A 28 -3.04 4.94 10.29
N TYR A 29 -2.19 4.07 10.87
CA TYR A 29 -2.05 3.95 12.32
C TYR A 29 -0.84 4.74 12.82
N GLU A 30 -1.10 5.81 13.57
CA GLU A 30 -0.06 6.79 13.96
C GLU A 30 0.86 6.30 15.10
N ASP A 31 0.42 5.31 15.89
CA ASP A 31 1.20 4.74 17.00
C ASP A 31 1.93 3.44 16.62
N THR A 32 2.25 3.27 15.32
CA THR A 32 3.02 2.11 14.85
C THR A 32 4.50 2.25 15.20
N CYS A 33 5.10 1.15 15.65
CA CYS A 33 6.57 1.00 15.73
C CYS A 33 7.06 -0.02 14.68
N ALA A 34 6.23 -0.34 13.69
CA ALA A 34 6.53 -1.37 12.72
C ALA A 34 7.73 -0.97 11.85
N ASN A 35 8.71 -1.87 11.75
CA ASN A 35 9.77 -1.74 10.75
C ASN A 35 9.28 -2.34 9.43
N VAL A 36 8.72 -1.50 8.57
CA VAL A 36 8.12 -1.93 7.30
C VAL A 36 9.13 -2.63 6.39
N LYS A 37 10.41 -2.23 6.43
CA LYS A 37 11.47 -2.89 5.69
C LYS A 37 11.69 -4.32 6.17
N GLU A 38 11.79 -4.54 7.48
CA GLU A 38 11.94 -5.89 8.03
C GLU A 38 10.74 -6.77 7.67
N ILE A 39 9.52 -6.21 7.74
CA ILE A 39 8.30 -6.92 7.31
C ILE A 39 8.39 -7.32 5.83
N ALA A 40 8.81 -6.40 4.95
CA ALA A 40 8.98 -6.70 3.53
C ALA A 40 10.08 -7.75 3.27
N ASP A 41 11.18 -7.73 4.03
CA ASP A 41 12.24 -8.73 3.96
C ASP A 41 11.72 -10.12 4.39
N TYR A 42 10.90 -10.19 5.45
CA TYR A 42 10.25 -11.43 5.87
C TYR A 42 9.27 -11.95 4.83
N ILE A 43 8.40 -11.10 4.27
CA ILE A 43 7.45 -11.49 3.20
C ILE A 43 8.21 -12.01 1.99
N THR A 44 9.26 -11.29 1.57
CA THR A 44 10.11 -11.68 0.44
C THR A 44 10.70 -13.07 0.65
N LYS A 45 11.19 -13.36 1.86
CA LYS A 45 11.76 -14.66 2.20
C LYS A 45 10.71 -15.76 2.23
N GLU A 46 9.60 -15.56 2.93
CA GLU A 46 8.58 -16.60 3.12
C GLU A 46 7.86 -16.95 1.81
N LEU A 47 7.67 -15.97 0.93
CA LEU A 47 7.06 -16.17 -0.40
C LEU A 47 8.08 -16.46 -1.50
N CYS A 48 9.37 -16.50 -1.17
CA CYS A 48 10.47 -16.66 -2.14
C CYS A 48 10.39 -15.67 -3.31
N ILE A 49 10.03 -14.41 -3.04
CA ILE A 49 9.89 -13.37 -4.06
C ILE A 49 11.26 -13.05 -4.67
N THR A 50 11.30 -12.94 -5.99
CA THR A 50 12.46 -12.60 -6.82
C THR A 50 12.13 -11.45 -7.77
N GLU A 51 13.17 -10.83 -8.34
CA GLU A 51 13.01 -9.80 -9.38
C GLU A 51 12.33 -10.29 -10.67
N ASN A 52 12.06 -11.60 -10.81
CA ASN A 52 11.36 -12.17 -11.96
C ASN A 52 9.85 -12.30 -11.73
N ASP A 53 9.39 -12.11 -10.50
CA ASP A 53 7.99 -12.33 -10.15
C ASP A 53 7.09 -11.16 -10.54
N THR A 54 5.80 -11.48 -10.69
CA THR A 54 4.74 -10.49 -10.85
C THR A 54 3.92 -10.45 -9.57
N ILE A 55 3.83 -9.27 -8.96
CA ILE A 55 3.18 -9.07 -7.67
C ILE A 55 1.82 -8.39 -7.89
N LEU A 56 0.81 -8.94 -7.22
CA LEU A 56 -0.44 -8.26 -6.93
C LEU A 56 -0.48 -7.96 -5.44
N GLU A 57 -0.59 -6.70 -5.05
CA GLU A 57 -0.77 -6.27 -3.66
C GLU A 57 -2.16 -5.65 -3.49
N VAL A 58 -2.97 -6.25 -2.60
CA VAL A 58 -4.30 -5.74 -2.25
C VAL A 58 -4.19 -4.99 -0.92
N ALA A 59 -4.81 -3.80 -0.86
CA ALA A 59 -4.59 -2.80 0.18
C ALA A 59 -3.15 -2.26 0.19
N CYS A 60 -2.65 -1.87 -0.98
CA CYS A 60 -1.25 -1.46 -1.17
C CYS A 60 -0.90 -0.05 -0.62
N GLY A 61 -1.91 0.74 -0.23
CA GLY A 61 -1.75 2.12 0.21
C GLY A 61 -0.87 2.96 -0.72
N ALA A 62 -0.05 3.82 -0.11
CA ALA A 62 0.95 4.63 -0.84
C ALA A 62 2.20 3.83 -1.28
N GLY A 63 2.28 2.53 -0.98
CA GLY A 63 3.42 1.67 -1.36
C GLY A 63 4.46 1.43 -0.27
N GLY A 64 4.03 1.43 1.00
CA GLY A 64 4.91 1.22 2.15
C GLY A 64 5.72 -0.09 2.08
N LEU A 65 5.09 -1.20 1.67
CA LEU A 65 5.79 -2.46 1.40
C LEU A 65 6.44 -2.48 0.02
N ALA A 66 5.70 -2.05 -1.01
CA ALA A 66 6.13 -2.06 -2.40
C ALA A 66 7.51 -1.43 -2.64
N GLN A 67 7.87 -0.37 -1.90
CA GLN A 67 9.20 0.27 -2.02
C GLN A 67 10.39 -0.65 -1.68
N TYR A 68 10.17 -1.74 -0.94
CA TYR A 68 11.20 -2.68 -0.50
C TYR A 68 11.16 -4.02 -1.25
N LEU A 69 10.09 -4.30 -2.01
CA LEU A 69 9.96 -5.54 -2.76
C LEU A 69 10.75 -5.48 -4.07
N LYS A 70 11.25 -6.63 -4.51
CA LYS A 70 11.85 -6.81 -5.84
C LYS A 70 10.86 -7.54 -6.73
N TYR A 71 10.65 -7.04 -7.95
CA TYR A 71 9.68 -7.61 -8.87
C TYR A 71 9.97 -7.21 -10.31
N LYS A 72 9.47 -8.03 -11.24
CA LYS A 72 9.43 -7.72 -12.67
C LYS A 72 8.28 -6.80 -13.00
N LYS A 73 7.13 -7.07 -12.37
CA LYS A 73 5.90 -6.30 -12.56
C LYS A 73 5.13 -6.22 -11.25
N TYR A 74 4.54 -5.07 -10.99
CA TYR A 74 3.73 -4.83 -9.81
C TYR A 74 2.37 -4.25 -10.23
N VAL A 75 1.31 -4.77 -9.63
CA VAL A 75 -0.04 -4.20 -9.67
C VAL A 75 -0.54 -4.05 -8.23
N GLY A 76 -0.94 -2.84 -7.87
CA GLY A 76 -1.56 -2.56 -6.57
C GLY A 76 -3.05 -2.28 -6.71
N VAL A 77 -3.81 -2.59 -5.67
CA VAL A 77 -5.18 -2.07 -5.49
C VAL A 77 -5.32 -1.52 -4.08
N ASP A 78 -5.88 -0.33 -3.95
CA ASP A 78 -6.22 0.25 -2.66
C ASP A 78 -7.57 0.99 -2.71
N TYR A 79 -8.24 1.09 -1.57
CA TYR A 79 -9.53 1.76 -1.47
C TYR A 79 -9.41 3.29 -1.50
N SER A 80 -8.27 3.85 -1.05
CA SER A 80 -8.06 5.30 -0.99
C SER A 80 -7.49 5.85 -2.29
N ASN A 81 -8.25 6.71 -2.95
CA ASN A 81 -7.84 7.36 -4.20
C ASN A 81 -6.63 8.28 -3.99
N SER A 82 -6.52 8.97 -2.85
CA SER A 82 -5.37 9.85 -2.60
C SER A 82 -4.08 9.05 -2.34
N LEU A 83 -4.15 7.92 -1.62
CA LEU A 83 -2.99 7.04 -1.44
C LEU A 83 -2.57 6.36 -2.75
N VAL A 84 -3.52 5.91 -3.58
CA VAL A 84 -3.24 5.37 -4.92
C VAL A 84 -2.46 6.39 -5.75
N LYS A 85 -2.88 7.66 -5.76
CA LYS A 85 -2.17 8.73 -6.47
C LYS A 85 -0.75 8.91 -5.96
N LYS A 86 -0.54 8.90 -4.64
CA LYS A 86 0.80 8.97 -4.03
C LYS A 86 1.68 7.79 -4.44
N HIS A 87 1.14 6.57 -4.41
CA HIS A 87 1.86 5.37 -4.84
C HIS A 87 2.35 5.51 -6.28
N ILE A 88 1.44 5.88 -7.20
CA ILE A 88 1.77 6.09 -8.61
C ILE A 88 2.79 7.23 -8.77
N GLU A 89 2.66 8.32 -8.02
CA GLU A 89 3.56 9.46 -8.09
C GLU A 89 4.98 9.11 -7.62
N ILE A 90 5.10 8.41 -6.49
CA ILE A 90 6.37 8.13 -5.81
C ILE A 90 7.10 6.94 -6.45
N LEU A 91 6.40 5.82 -6.63
CA LEU A 91 7.02 4.55 -7.04
C LEU A 91 6.81 4.22 -8.53
N LYS A 92 5.96 4.98 -9.25
CA LYS A 92 5.65 4.76 -10.68
C LYS A 92 5.07 3.37 -10.99
N ASN A 93 4.49 2.71 -9.97
CA ASN A 93 3.82 1.43 -10.09
C ASN A 93 2.43 1.57 -10.75
N SER A 94 1.91 0.46 -11.30
CA SER A 94 0.52 0.39 -11.78
C SER A 94 -0.40 0.12 -10.59
N VAL A 95 -1.25 1.07 -10.22
CA VAL A 95 -2.14 0.95 -9.06
C VAL A 95 -3.55 1.39 -9.43
N LEU A 96 -4.55 0.67 -8.93
CA LEU A 96 -5.97 0.93 -9.16
C LEU A 96 -6.67 1.29 -7.85
N CYS A 97 -7.68 2.16 -7.93
CA CYS A 97 -8.59 2.41 -6.84
C CYS A 97 -9.72 1.37 -6.88
N GLY A 98 -9.95 0.61 -5.80
CA GLY A 98 -10.98 -0.42 -5.76
C GLY A 98 -11.18 -1.02 -4.37
N GLU A 99 -12.35 -1.63 -4.17
CA GLU A 99 -12.66 -2.36 -2.93
C GLU A 99 -12.10 -3.79 -3.01
N ALA A 100 -11.41 -4.23 -1.98
CA ALA A 100 -10.75 -5.55 -1.95
C ALA A 100 -11.73 -6.73 -2.07
N ASN A 101 -13.00 -6.52 -1.66
CA ASN A 101 -14.09 -7.50 -1.72
C ASN A 101 -14.92 -7.42 -3.01
N ASP A 102 -14.53 -6.59 -3.99
CA ASP A 102 -15.19 -6.42 -5.28
C ASP A 102 -14.17 -6.37 -6.44
N LEU A 103 -13.16 -7.25 -6.37
CA LEU A 103 -12.18 -7.42 -7.44
C LEU A 103 -12.65 -8.46 -8.46
N ILE A 104 -12.31 -8.24 -9.73
CA ILE A 104 -12.81 -9.03 -10.87
C ILE A 104 -12.17 -10.43 -11.02
N PHE A 105 -11.31 -10.87 -10.09
CA PHE A 105 -10.52 -12.10 -10.19
C PHE A 105 -10.62 -12.95 -8.92
#